data_AF-A0A9D6G762-F1
#
_entry.id   AF-A0A9D6G762-F1
#
_cell.length_a   1.000
_cell.length_b   1.000
_cell.length_c   1.000
_cell.angle_alpha   90.00
_cell.angle_beta   90.00
_cell.angle_gamma   90.00
#
_symmetry.space_group_name_H-M   'P 1'
#
loop_
_entity.id
_entity.type
_entity.pdbx_description
1 polymer ?
#
loop_
_entity_poly.entity_id
_entity_poly.type
_entity_poly.pdbx_seq_one_letter_code
_entity_poly.pdbx_strand_id
1 'polypeptide(L)'
;MSAGRARASRGFTLLEITVTLAILGLVLSIVYGVFARALSSKDLAEGRADRAAAVRSALASMTRDLTLARPRGGVGSAPAPAAGSSRAPTPPPRTALFPPRQGLFLGRLRAAGDAALHDLAFSAFLRRPTAITFGATDLGVVHYFVSPLGEDADRLGLYREALFSLTGDAFDPDEAHVESTTLVLPDVLGLDLRFFDGRDWGPEWDSTDPRRFAPAPLAVEITLTVGDERGRPATYRTAIDLPMAAPAAPRLAAPPGGAR
;
A
#
# COMPACT_ATOMS: atom_id res chain seq x y z
N MET A 1 -86.23 -50.08 -3.89
CA MET A 1 -85.19 -50.57 -2.96
C MET A 1 -83.82 -50.33 -3.59
N SER A 2 -83.15 -49.23 -3.26
CA SER A 2 -81.76 -48.98 -3.69
C SER A 2 -80.84 -49.10 -2.49
N ALA A 3 -80.00 -50.13 -2.46
CA ALA A 3 -79.05 -50.36 -1.39
C ALA A 3 -77.91 -49.34 -1.47
N GLY A 4 -77.81 -48.47 -0.46
CA GLY A 4 -76.66 -47.60 -0.27
C GLY A 4 -75.43 -48.43 0.09
N ARG A 5 -74.38 -48.40 -0.73
CA ARG A 5 -73.08 -48.94 -0.35
C ARG A 5 -72.47 -48.05 0.72
N ALA A 6 -72.41 -48.55 1.96
CA ALA A 6 -71.61 -47.96 3.01
C ALA A 6 -70.15 -47.93 2.55
N ARG A 7 -69.58 -46.72 2.49
CA ARG A 7 -68.19 -46.48 2.11
C ARG A 7 -67.32 -46.93 3.30
N ALA A 8 -66.53 -47.98 3.12
CA ALA A 8 -65.60 -48.43 4.14
C ALA A 8 -64.53 -47.35 4.36
N SER A 9 -64.58 -46.68 5.50
CA SER A 9 -63.54 -45.80 6.01
C SER A 9 -62.34 -46.66 6.39
N ARG A 10 -61.34 -46.73 5.51
CA ARG A 10 -60.03 -47.33 5.81
C ARG A 10 -59.30 -46.41 6.79
N GLY A 11 -59.16 -46.85 8.03
CA GLY A 11 -58.34 -46.18 9.04
C GLY A 11 -56.87 -46.18 8.62
N PHE A 12 -56.21 -45.03 8.81
CA PHE A 12 -54.80 -44.81 8.49
C PHE A 12 -53.90 -45.78 9.28
N THR A 13 -52.91 -46.39 8.63
CA THR A 13 -52.00 -47.31 9.33
C THR A 13 -50.90 -46.52 10.07
N LEU A 14 -50.49 -46.99 11.26
CA LEU A 14 -49.35 -46.43 12.01
C LEU A 14 -48.07 -46.36 11.17
N LEU A 15 -47.90 -47.30 10.23
CA LEU A 15 -46.81 -47.33 9.27
C LEU A 15 -46.83 -46.10 8.33
N GLU A 16 -48.02 -45.67 7.91
CA GLU A 16 -48.15 -44.55 6.98
C GLU A 16 -47.76 -43.22 7.63
N ILE A 17 -48.17 -43.01 8.89
CA ILE A 17 -47.80 -41.82 9.65
C ILE A 17 -46.30 -41.81 9.94
N THR A 18 -45.72 -42.95 10.31
CA THR A 18 -44.27 -43.05 10.60
C THR A 18 -43.41 -42.86 9.36
N VAL A 19 -43.76 -43.48 8.23
CA VAL A 19 -43.05 -43.30 6.95
C VAL A 19 -43.19 -41.86 6.45
N THR A 20 -44.38 -41.26 6.56
CA THR A 20 -44.60 -39.87 6.15
C THR A 20 -43.72 -38.92 6.96
N LEU A 21 -43.66 -39.09 8.28
CA LEU A 21 -42.81 -38.29 9.16
C LEU A 21 -41.31 -38.50 8.87
N ALA A 22 -40.90 -39.74 8.58
CA ALA A 22 -39.50 -40.04 8.23
C ALA A 22 -39.08 -39.35 6.92
N ILE A 23 -39.91 -39.45 5.87
CA ILE A 23 -39.63 -38.78 4.59
C ILE A 23 -39.68 -37.26 4.75
N LEU A 24 -40.65 -36.73 5.50
CA LEU A 24 -40.76 -35.29 5.77
C LEU A 24 -39.51 -34.75 6.47
N GLY A 25 -39.01 -35.46 7.50
CA GLY A 25 -37.78 -35.09 8.20
C GLY A 25 -36.54 -35.13 7.30
N LEU A 26 -36.45 -36.14 6.42
CA LEU A 26 -35.37 -36.24 5.43
C LEU A 26 -35.41 -35.05 4.46
N VAL A 27 -36.58 -34.75 3.89
CA VAL A 27 -36.77 -33.63 2.96
C VAL A 27 -36.45 -32.29 3.65
N LEU A 28 -36.98 -32.06 4.86
CA LEU A 28 -36.70 -30.85 5.64
C LEU A 28 -35.21 -30.69 5.93
N SER A 29 -34.50 -31.77 6.27
CA SER A 29 -33.07 -31.73 6.54
C SER A 29 -32.25 -31.34 5.31
N ILE A 30 -32.59 -31.89 4.14
CA ILE A 30 -31.90 -31.55 2.88
C ILE A 30 -32.17 -30.08 2.52
N VAL A 31 -33.42 -29.64 2.58
CA VAL A 31 -33.81 -28.25 2.28
C VAL A 31 -33.11 -27.28 3.22
N TYR A 32 -33.14 -27.57 4.53
CA TYR A 32 -32.47 -26.76 5.54
C TYR A 32 -30.96 -26.73 5.32
N GLY A 33 -30.34 -27.86 5.00
CA GLY A 33 -28.91 -27.94 4.71
C GLY A 33 -28.48 -27.11 3.50
N VAL A 34 -29.28 -27.09 2.43
CA VAL A 34 -29.03 -26.23 1.25
C VAL A 34 -29.16 -24.75 1.62
N PHE A 35 -30.19 -24.39 2.39
CA PHE A 35 -30.42 -23.00 2.79
C PHE A 35 -29.33 -22.48 3.74
N ALA A 36 -28.92 -23.29 4.73
CA ALA A 36 -27.83 -22.95 5.65
C ALA A 36 -26.48 -22.79 4.91
N ARG A 37 -26.23 -23.61 3.90
CA ARG A 37 -25.05 -23.46 3.02
C ARG A 37 -25.12 -22.19 2.18
N ALA A 38 -26.28 -21.86 1.64
CA ALA A 38 -26.45 -20.63 0.86
C ALA A 38 -26.20 -19.38 1.72
N LEU A 39 -26.73 -19.34 2.94
CA LEU A 39 -26.51 -18.21 3.86
C LEU A 39 -25.04 -18.06 4.26
N SER A 40 -24.37 -19.15 4.67
CA SER A 40 -22.95 -19.11 5.04
C SER A 40 -21.99 -18.84 3.87
N SER A 41 -22.40 -19.17 2.63
CA SER A 41 -21.60 -18.84 1.44
C SER A 41 -21.50 -17.34 1.19
N LYS A 42 -22.49 -16.57 1.63
CA LYS A 42 -22.52 -15.11 1.48
C LYS A 42 -21.48 -14.44 2.38
N ASP A 43 -21.41 -14.82 3.66
CA ASP A 43 -20.48 -14.23 4.62
C ASP A 43 -19.02 -14.44 4.17
N LEU A 44 -18.70 -15.64 3.67
CA LEU A 44 -17.38 -15.98 3.10
C LEU A 44 -17.08 -15.24 1.78
N ALA A 45 -18.10 -14.80 1.05
CA ALA A 45 -17.94 -14.01 -0.16
C ALA A 45 -17.73 -12.52 0.19
N GLU A 46 -18.47 -12.00 1.17
CA GLU A 46 -18.34 -10.64 1.69
C GLU A 46 -16.94 -10.41 2.29
N GLY A 47 -16.45 -11.30 3.16
CA GLY A 47 -15.11 -11.16 3.76
C GLY A 47 -13.98 -11.11 2.72
N ARG A 48 -14.08 -11.92 1.66
CA ARG A 48 -13.13 -11.86 0.52
C ARG A 48 -13.23 -10.55 -0.26
N ALA A 49 -14.45 -10.06 -0.47
CA ALA A 49 -14.68 -8.81 -1.20
C ALA A 49 -14.14 -7.61 -0.42
N ASP A 50 -14.40 -7.53 0.88
CA ASP A 50 -13.92 -6.49 1.78
C ASP A 50 -12.40 -6.45 1.84
N ARG A 51 -11.77 -7.62 1.98
CA ARG A 51 -10.31 -7.73 1.99
C ARG A 51 -9.70 -7.27 0.67
N ALA A 52 -10.25 -7.70 -0.45
CA ALA A 52 -9.79 -7.26 -1.76
C ALA A 52 -10.02 -5.75 -1.98
N ALA A 53 -11.10 -5.19 -1.43
CA ALA A 53 -11.35 -3.76 -1.46
C ALA A 53 -10.32 -2.97 -0.64
N ALA A 54 -9.98 -3.47 0.56
CA ALA A 54 -8.94 -2.87 1.40
C ALA A 54 -7.57 -2.87 0.69
N VAL A 55 -7.19 -3.99 0.06
CA VAL A 55 -5.95 -4.08 -0.73
C VAL A 55 -5.95 -3.10 -1.89
N ARG A 56 -7.05 -3.04 -2.66
CA ARG A 56 -7.16 -2.08 -3.77
C ARG A 56 -7.09 -0.64 -3.29
N SER A 57 -7.68 -0.33 -2.15
CA SER A 57 -7.60 1.00 -1.53
C SER A 57 -6.16 1.35 -1.12
N ALA A 58 -5.44 0.40 -0.51
CA ALA A 58 -4.03 0.55 -0.15
C ALA A 58 -3.14 0.81 -1.38
N LEU A 59 -3.28 0.00 -2.42
CA LEU A 59 -2.55 0.17 -3.68
C LEU A 59 -2.90 1.50 -4.36
N ALA A 60 -4.18 1.89 -4.37
CA ALA A 60 -4.61 3.17 -4.92
C ALA A 60 -4.06 4.37 -4.14
N SER A 61 -3.91 4.23 -2.82
CA SER A 61 -3.27 5.23 -1.95
C SER A 61 -1.78 5.39 -2.29
N MET A 62 -1.03 4.29 -2.35
CA MET A 62 0.39 4.30 -2.76
C MET A 62 0.58 4.89 -4.17
N THR A 63 -0.26 4.46 -5.11
CA THR A 63 -0.29 4.95 -6.49
C THR A 63 -0.50 6.46 -6.51
N ARG A 64 -1.51 6.96 -5.77
CA ARG A 64 -1.80 8.40 -5.69
C ARG A 64 -0.60 9.17 -5.15
N ASP A 65 0.04 8.69 -4.09
CA ASP A 65 1.19 9.39 -3.52
C ASP A 65 2.39 9.37 -4.45
N LEU A 66 2.65 8.25 -5.13
CA LEU A 66 3.68 8.13 -6.16
C LEU A 66 3.46 9.09 -7.33
N THR A 67 2.21 9.32 -7.78
CA THR A 67 1.95 10.36 -8.80
C THR A 67 2.25 11.78 -8.33
N LEU A 68 2.18 12.00 -7.01
CA LEU A 68 2.51 13.26 -6.36
C LEU A 68 4.01 13.36 -6.03
N ALA A 69 4.80 12.32 -6.30
CA ALA A 69 6.22 12.34 -6.04
C ALA A 69 6.89 13.49 -6.80
N ARG A 70 7.68 14.27 -6.06
CA ARG A 70 8.51 15.39 -6.52
C ARG A 70 9.95 15.19 -6.09
N PRO A 71 10.61 14.13 -6.58
CA PRO A 71 12.02 13.96 -6.36
C PRO A 71 12.75 15.06 -7.13
N ARG A 72 13.55 15.82 -6.39
CA ARG A 72 14.32 16.94 -6.92
C ARG A 72 15.75 16.47 -6.96
N GLY A 73 16.28 16.28 -8.17
CA GLY A 73 17.70 16.02 -8.33
C GLY A 73 18.50 17.11 -7.63
N GLY A 74 19.38 16.71 -6.72
CA GLY A 74 20.32 17.62 -6.10
C GLY A 74 21.28 18.14 -7.16
N VAL A 75 21.00 19.29 -7.77
CA VAL A 75 22.09 20.12 -8.25
C VAL A 75 22.73 20.65 -6.98
N GLY A 76 23.88 20.07 -6.62
CA GLY A 76 24.67 20.49 -5.48
C GLY A 76 25.16 21.93 -5.66
N SER A 77 24.31 22.91 -5.38
CA SER A 77 24.76 24.14 -4.74
C SER A 77 24.62 23.91 -3.24
N ALA A 78 25.64 23.26 -2.66
CA ALA A 78 25.87 23.43 -1.23
C ALA A 78 25.80 24.94 -0.94
N PRO A 79 25.14 25.40 0.13
CA PRO A 79 25.34 26.77 0.57
C PRO A 79 26.85 26.92 0.75
N ALA A 80 27.46 27.87 0.03
CA ALA A 80 28.85 28.21 0.22
C ALA A 80 29.06 28.36 1.73
N PRO A 81 30.02 27.64 2.34
CA PRO A 81 30.26 27.77 3.76
C PRO A 81 30.53 29.26 4.00
N ALA A 82 29.74 29.87 4.90
CA ALA A 82 30.02 31.21 5.36
C ALA A 82 31.49 31.23 5.80
N ALA A 83 32.31 31.99 5.09
CA ALA A 83 33.71 32.13 5.36
C ALA A 83 33.87 32.62 6.82
N GLY A 84 34.43 31.78 7.68
CA GLY A 84 34.80 32.15 9.04
C GLY A 84 34.31 31.21 10.13
N SER A 85 34.83 29.98 10.19
CA SER A 85 35.22 29.37 11.47
C SER A 85 36.03 28.10 11.23
N SER A 86 37.31 28.15 11.60
CA SER A 86 38.21 27.01 11.62
C SER A 86 37.87 26.12 12.82
N ARG A 87 36.88 25.25 12.68
CA ARG A 87 36.76 24.04 13.52
C ARG A 87 36.27 22.91 12.62
N ALA A 88 37.12 21.91 12.43
CA ALA A 88 36.77 20.71 11.67
C ALA A 88 35.49 20.09 12.28
N PRO A 89 34.40 19.95 11.52
CA PRO A 89 33.32 19.09 11.94
C PRO A 89 33.80 17.66 11.75
N THR A 90 33.84 16.89 12.84
CA THR A 90 33.77 15.43 12.77
C THR A 90 32.66 15.07 11.78
N PRO A 91 32.90 14.30 10.72
CA PRO A 91 31.83 13.90 9.83
C PRO A 91 30.79 13.14 10.67
N PRO A 92 29.49 13.48 10.61
CA PRO A 92 28.49 12.61 11.20
C PRO A 92 28.62 11.21 10.58
N PRO A 93 28.29 10.14 11.33
CA PRO A 93 28.15 8.82 10.72
C PRO A 93 27.25 8.95 9.48
N ARG A 94 27.58 8.20 8.43
CA ARG A 94 26.89 8.19 7.13
C ARG A 94 25.48 7.58 7.20
N THR A 95 24.73 7.85 8.27
CA THR A 95 23.28 7.74 8.27
C THR A 95 22.80 8.91 7.44
N ALA A 96 22.10 8.64 6.36
CA ALA A 96 21.80 9.63 5.36
C ALA A 96 20.71 10.60 5.86
N LEU A 97 21.09 11.55 6.72
CA LEU A 97 20.23 12.63 7.18
C LEU A 97 20.02 13.60 6.02
N PHE A 98 18.84 13.55 5.39
CA PHE A 98 18.52 14.43 4.26
C PHE A 98 17.82 15.69 4.74
N PRO A 99 18.40 16.88 4.55
CA PRO A 99 17.64 18.10 4.69
C PRO A 99 16.58 18.12 3.57
N PRO A 100 15.32 18.46 3.87
CA PRO A 100 14.18 18.43 2.92
C PRO A 100 14.29 19.40 1.73
N ARG A 101 15.42 20.10 1.58
CA ARG A 101 15.74 20.97 0.44
C ARG A 101 16.12 20.20 -0.83
N GLN A 102 16.46 18.92 -0.71
CA GLN A 102 16.74 18.02 -1.85
C GLN A 102 15.62 16.98 -1.89
N GLY A 103 15.02 16.77 -3.05
CA GLY A 103 13.90 15.82 -3.13
C GLY A 103 14.44 14.40 -3.17
N LEU A 104 13.90 13.55 -2.30
CA LEU A 104 14.32 12.17 -2.10
C LEU A 104 13.45 11.23 -2.96
N PHE A 105 14.08 10.18 -3.49
CA PHE A 105 13.40 8.94 -3.88
C PHE A 105 14.30 7.77 -3.48
N LEU A 106 13.83 6.98 -2.53
CA LEU A 106 14.57 5.91 -1.90
C LEU A 106 13.67 4.68 -1.82
N GLY A 107 14.07 3.61 -2.47
CA GLY A 107 13.45 2.30 -2.36
C GLY A 107 14.51 1.31 -1.94
N ARG A 108 14.42 0.78 -0.72
CA ARG A 108 15.43 -0.12 -0.17
C ARG A 108 14.83 -1.48 0.12
N LEU A 109 15.71 -2.48 0.19
CA LEU A 109 15.40 -3.75 0.81
C LEU A 109 15.94 -3.75 2.24
N ARG A 110 15.06 -3.85 3.23
CA ARG A 110 15.43 -3.90 4.65
C ARG A 110 15.38 -5.33 5.15
N ALA A 111 16.41 -5.75 5.88
CA ALA A 111 16.32 -6.99 6.66
C ALA A 111 15.43 -6.76 7.89
N ALA A 112 14.41 -7.60 8.07
CA ALA A 112 13.51 -7.61 9.21
C ALA A 112 13.40 -9.06 9.73
N GLY A 113 14.30 -9.42 10.67
CA GLY A 113 14.46 -10.81 11.09
C GLY A 113 14.93 -11.69 9.93
N ASP A 114 14.20 -12.75 9.64
CA ASP A 114 14.47 -13.68 8.52
C ASP A 114 13.87 -13.23 7.18
N ALA A 115 13.07 -12.16 7.17
CA ALA A 115 12.42 -11.65 5.97
C ALA A 115 13.13 -10.40 5.44
N ALA A 116 13.14 -10.24 4.11
CA ALA A 116 13.57 -9.01 3.45
C ALA A 116 12.31 -8.23 3.05
N LEU A 117 12.10 -7.05 3.64
CA LEU A 117 10.92 -6.21 3.43
C LEU A 117 11.34 -4.91 2.75
N HIS A 118 10.63 -4.52 1.70
CA HIS A 118 10.92 -3.25 1.07
C HIS A 118 10.37 -2.07 1.86
N ASP A 119 11.10 -0.96 1.83
CA ASP A 119 10.55 0.37 2.12
C ASP A 119 10.70 1.32 0.94
N LEU A 120 9.85 2.35 0.98
CA LEU A 120 9.77 3.36 -0.05
C LEU A 120 9.55 4.72 0.59
N ALA A 121 10.54 5.59 0.46
CA ALA A 121 10.47 6.98 0.88
C ALA A 121 10.65 7.90 -0.32
N PHE A 122 9.79 8.91 -0.45
CA PHE A 122 9.92 9.90 -1.50
C PHE A 122 9.37 11.26 -1.08
N SER A 123 9.93 12.31 -1.64
CA SER A 123 9.38 13.65 -1.48
C SER A 123 8.13 13.80 -2.34
N ALA A 124 7.07 14.39 -1.79
CA ALA A 124 5.81 14.62 -2.50
C ALA A 124 5.17 15.95 -2.07
N PHE A 125 4.32 16.50 -2.94
CA PHE A 125 3.43 17.60 -2.52
C PHE A 125 2.28 17.05 -1.68
N LEU A 126 2.28 17.39 -0.39
CA LEU A 126 1.28 16.94 0.56
C LEU A 126 0.27 18.07 0.80
N ARG A 127 -1.01 17.80 0.53
CA ARG A 127 -2.08 18.72 0.93
C ARG A 127 -2.25 18.65 2.44
N ARG A 128 -1.86 19.71 3.14
CA ARG A 128 -2.19 19.87 4.56
C ARG A 128 -3.68 20.19 4.73
N PRO A 129 -4.41 19.47 5.58
CA PRO A 129 -5.67 19.96 6.12
C PRO A 129 -5.33 21.02 7.19
N THR A 130 -5.33 22.29 6.78
CA THR A 130 -5.55 23.48 7.62
C THR A 130 -4.75 23.59 8.93
N ALA A 131 -3.60 24.28 8.92
CA ALA A 131 -3.01 24.88 10.14
C ALA A 131 -2.15 26.10 9.80
N ILE A 132 -2.74 27.28 10.04
CA ILE A 132 -2.30 28.64 10.44
C ILE A 132 -0.80 29.03 10.61
N THR A 133 0.18 28.24 10.19
CA THR A 133 1.61 28.57 10.36
C THR A 133 2.18 29.22 9.09
N PHE A 134 2.56 30.49 9.19
CA PHE A 134 3.30 31.21 8.14
C PHE A 134 4.64 30.53 7.87
N GLY A 135 4.95 30.26 6.59
CA GLY A 135 6.24 29.70 6.15
C GLY A 135 6.24 28.19 5.85
N ALA A 136 5.09 27.51 5.92
CA ALA A 136 4.98 26.10 5.58
C ALA A 136 5.16 25.86 4.08
N THR A 137 6.05 24.92 3.71
CA THR A 137 6.12 24.40 2.34
C THR A 137 5.12 23.26 2.18
N ASP A 138 4.47 23.15 1.03
CA ASP A 138 3.62 21.98 0.70
C ASP A 138 4.44 20.72 0.38
N LEU A 139 5.78 20.79 0.47
CA LEU A 139 6.67 19.67 0.26
C LEU A 139 6.86 18.90 1.57
N GLY A 140 6.66 17.59 1.50
CA GLY A 140 6.94 16.67 2.59
C GLY A 140 7.54 15.38 2.10
N VAL A 141 7.78 14.45 3.02
CA VAL A 141 8.24 13.09 2.73
C VAL A 141 7.09 12.14 3.04
N VAL A 142 6.83 11.22 2.11
CA VAL A 142 5.98 10.05 2.33
C VAL A 142 6.88 8.84 2.46
N HIS A 143 6.66 8.04 3.49
CA HIS A 143 7.39 6.82 3.75
C HIS A 143 6.42 5.65 3.96
N TYR A 144 6.53 4.65 3.10
CA TYR A 144 5.81 3.38 3.22
C TYR A 144 6.76 2.31 3.72
N PHE A 145 6.34 1.60 4.77
CA PHE A 145 7.11 0.51 5.36
C PHE A 145 6.18 -0.55 5.95
N VAL A 146 6.70 -1.77 6.04
CA VAL A 146 6.04 -2.87 6.73
C VAL A 146 6.65 -3.02 8.12
N SER A 147 5.80 -3.17 9.13
CA SER A 147 6.17 -3.32 10.55
C SER A 147 5.16 -4.23 11.27
N PRO A 148 5.53 -4.88 12.39
CA PRO A 148 4.59 -5.63 13.22
C PRO A 148 3.40 -4.79 13.70
N LEU A 149 2.23 -5.44 13.81
CA LEU A 149 0.96 -4.85 14.19
C LEU A 149 0.75 -5.01 15.70
N GLY A 150 0.99 -3.94 16.45
CA GLY A 150 0.84 -3.95 17.90
C GLY A 150 1.95 -4.75 18.57
N GLU A 151 1.61 -5.54 19.58
CA GLU A 151 2.58 -6.41 20.30
C GLU A 151 2.81 -7.75 19.60
N ASP A 152 2.02 -8.08 18.58
CA ASP A 152 2.05 -9.37 17.90
C ASP A 152 3.07 -9.33 16.75
N ALA A 153 4.27 -9.86 17.02
CA ALA A 153 5.40 -9.82 16.09
C ALA A 153 5.13 -10.55 14.76
N ASP A 154 4.22 -11.53 14.77
CA ASP A 154 3.91 -12.38 13.62
C ASP A 154 2.94 -11.73 12.63
N ARG A 155 2.20 -10.71 13.07
CA ARG A 155 1.24 -9.99 12.22
C ARG A 155 1.87 -8.72 11.71
N LEU A 156 2.06 -8.60 10.40
CA LEU A 156 2.61 -7.38 9.82
C LEU A 156 1.51 -6.45 9.28
N GLY A 157 1.76 -5.16 9.35
CA GLY A 157 0.94 -4.11 8.75
C GLY A 157 1.78 -3.26 7.78
N LEU A 158 1.13 -2.80 6.71
CA LEU A 158 1.67 -1.74 5.87
C LEU A 158 1.31 -0.39 6.50
N TYR A 159 2.32 0.40 6.79
CA TYR A 159 2.22 1.73 7.34
C TYR A 159 2.57 2.79 6.32
N ARG A 160 2.01 3.97 6.51
CA ARG A 160 2.33 5.18 5.78
C ARG A 160 2.62 6.29 6.77
N GLU A 161 3.82 6.82 6.70
CA GLU A 161 4.26 8.00 7.41
C GLU A 161 4.27 9.20 6.46
N ALA A 162 3.78 10.35 6.94
CA ALA A 162 3.81 11.60 6.19
C ALA A 162 4.38 12.73 7.04
N LEU A 163 5.60 13.12 6.71
CA LEU A 163 6.32 14.18 7.40
C LEU A 163 6.24 15.47 6.59
N PHE A 164 5.78 16.52 7.24
CA PHE A 164 5.73 17.84 6.64
C PHE A 164 6.95 18.65 7.09
N SER A 165 7.72 19.15 6.12
CA SER A 165 8.90 19.94 6.44
C SER A 165 8.52 21.32 6.98
N LEU A 166 8.70 21.53 8.29
CA LEU A 166 8.69 22.85 8.92
C LEU A 166 10.02 23.21 9.59
N THR A 167 10.80 22.22 10.05
CA THR A 167 11.87 22.48 11.03
C THR A 167 13.27 22.07 10.56
N GLY A 168 13.44 21.56 9.34
CA GLY A 168 14.74 21.05 8.90
C GLY A 168 15.19 19.78 9.64
N ASP A 169 14.29 19.14 10.39
CA ASP A 169 14.48 17.78 10.88
C ASP A 169 14.78 16.88 9.68
N ALA A 170 15.87 16.13 9.78
CA ALA A 170 16.25 15.21 8.73
C ALA A 170 15.32 14.02 8.77
N PHE A 171 14.88 13.58 7.59
CA PHE A 171 14.19 12.32 7.48
C PHE A 171 15.18 11.18 7.71
N ASP A 172 14.90 10.33 8.70
CA ASP A 172 15.58 9.06 8.91
C ASP A 172 14.58 7.92 8.63
N PRO A 173 14.79 7.10 7.58
CA PRO A 173 13.89 6.02 7.24
C PRO A 173 13.92 4.86 8.25
N ASP A 174 14.92 4.81 9.13
CA ASP A 174 15.05 3.76 10.15
C ASP A 174 14.39 4.18 11.48
N GLU A 175 14.06 5.47 11.64
CA GLU A 175 13.35 6.03 12.80
C GLU A 175 11.98 6.61 12.40
N ALA A 176 10.96 5.75 12.31
CA ALA A 176 9.60 6.18 11.98
C ALA A 176 8.95 6.99 13.11
N HIS A 177 8.32 8.12 12.77
CA HIS A 177 7.60 8.99 13.70
C HIS A 177 6.19 8.45 13.91
N VAL A 178 5.96 7.88 15.09
CA VAL A 178 4.66 7.27 15.47
C VAL A 178 3.49 8.24 15.27
N GLU A 179 3.65 9.52 15.64
CA GLU A 179 2.60 10.55 15.52
C GLU A 179 2.22 10.89 14.08
N SER A 180 3.13 10.65 13.13
CA SER A 180 2.94 10.91 11.70
C SER A 180 2.64 9.64 10.89
N THR A 181 2.50 8.50 11.58
CA THR A 181 2.31 7.18 10.99
C THR A 181 0.84 6.75 11.04
N THR A 182 0.33 6.20 9.94
CA THR A 182 -1.02 5.64 9.83
C THR A 182 -0.97 4.22 9.27
N LEU A 183 -1.74 3.31 9.86
CA LEU A 183 -1.94 1.96 9.32
C LEU A 183 -2.75 2.04 8.03
N VAL A 184 -2.18 1.55 6.93
CA VAL A 184 -2.85 1.50 5.62
C VAL A 184 -3.56 0.18 5.42
N LEU A 185 -2.88 -0.93 5.74
CA LEU A 185 -3.42 -2.27 5.55
C LEU A 185 -2.85 -3.24 6.59
N PRO A 186 -3.69 -3.91 7.40
CA PRO A 186 -3.24 -4.99 8.29
C PRO A 186 -3.04 -6.30 7.53
N ASP A 187 -2.42 -7.29 8.18
CA ASP A 187 -2.22 -8.68 7.72
C ASP A 187 -1.52 -8.77 6.34
N VAL A 188 -0.45 -8.00 6.22
CA VAL A 188 0.48 -8.02 5.08
C VAL A 188 1.50 -9.14 5.32
N LEU A 189 1.84 -9.89 4.29
CA LEU A 189 2.86 -10.94 4.34
C LEU A 189 4.15 -10.47 3.65
N GLY A 190 4.06 -9.54 2.70
CA GLY A 190 5.22 -9.00 2.01
C GLY A 190 4.87 -7.80 1.14
N LEU A 191 5.85 -6.93 0.97
CA LEU A 191 5.84 -5.82 0.03
C LEU A 191 7.12 -5.90 -0.80
N ASP A 192 6.96 -6.08 -2.10
CA ASP A 192 8.06 -6.12 -3.07
C ASP A 192 7.95 -4.94 -4.02
N LEU A 193 9.07 -4.24 -4.22
CA LEU A 193 9.14 -3.07 -5.09
C LEU A 193 10.17 -3.29 -6.17
N ARG A 194 9.83 -2.86 -7.40
CA ARG A 194 10.79 -2.79 -8.50
C ARG A 194 10.74 -1.41 -9.13
N PHE A 195 11.90 -0.94 -9.57
CA PHE A 195 12.10 0.41 -10.07
C PHE A 195 12.70 0.34 -11.47
N PHE A 196 12.05 0.99 -12.43
CA PHE A 196 12.49 1.04 -13.81
C PHE A 196 13.38 2.25 -14.06
N ASP A 197 14.61 2.03 -14.52
CA ASP A 197 15.58 3.11 -14.80
C ASP A 197 15.52 3.64 -16.24
N GLY A 198 14.64 3.07 -17.08
CA GLY A 198 14.54 3.34 -18.52
C GLY A 198 15.14 2.26 -19.40
N ARG A 199 15.90 1.32 -18.82
CA ARG A 199 16.45 0.16 -19.50
C ARG A 199 16.03 -1.12 -18.79
N ASP A 200 16.27 -1.19 -17.49
CA ASP A 200 16.10 -2.40 -16.68
C ASP A 200 15.30 -2.13 -15.40
N TRP A 201 14.75 -3.21 -14.83
CA TRP A 201 14.05 -3.21 -13.55
C TRP A 201 15.00 -3.65 -12.43
N GLY A 202 15.18 -2.81 -11.42
CA GLY A 202 15.97 -3.10 -10.22
C GLY A 202 15.12 -3.22 -8.95
N PRO A 203 15.57 -3.96 -7.92
CA PRO A 203 14.87 -4.08 -6.64
C PRO A 203 15.04 -2.83 -5.75
N GLU A 204 16.04 -2.00 -6.04
CA GLU A 204 16.41 -0.86 -5.22
C GLU A 204 16.57 0.41 -6.06
N TRP A 205 16.21 1.53 -5.45
CA TRP A 205 16.43 2.85 -5.99
C TRP A 205 17.00 3.78 -4.92
N ASP A 206 18.05 4.50 -5.26
CA ASP A 206 18.61 5.54 -4.41
C ASP A 206 18.90 6.77 -5.27
N SER A 207 18.14 7.85 -5.06
CA SER A 207 18.33 9.13 -5.74
C SER A 207 19.55 9.91 -5.26
N THR A 208 20.22 9.43 -4.22
CA THR A 208 21.31 10.11 -3.52
C THR A 208 22.67 9.56 -3.95
N ASP A 209 22.67 8.39 -4.59
CA ASP A 209 23.85 7.84 -5.24
C ASP A 209 24.28 8.79 -6.38
N PRO A 210 25.46 9.44 -6.28
CA PRO A 210 25.94 10.35 -7.32
C PRO A 210 26.22 9.64 -8.65
N ARG A 211 26.30 8.30 -8.67
CA ARG A 211 26.40 7.51 -9.90
C ARG A 211 25.09 7.44 -10.66
N ARG A 212 23.96 7.73 -9.99
CA ARG A 212 22.62 7.67 -10.56
C ARG A 212 22.23 9.05 -11.09
N PHE A 213 22.24 9.18 -12.42
CA PHE A 213 21.92 10.45 -13.11
C PHE A 213 20.41 10.74 -13.21
N ALA A 214 19.56 9.94 -12.55
CA ALA A 214 18.11 10.08 -12.57
C ALA A 214 17.57 10.38 -11.16
N PRO A 215 16.80 11.48 -10.98
CA PRO A 215 16.27 11.85 -9.67
C PRO A 215 15.21 10.88 -9.16
N ALA A 216 14.59 10.10 -10.06
CA ALA A 216 13.63 9.05 -9.73
C ALA A 216 13.52 8.02 -10.86
N PRO A 217 12.94 6.85 -10.56
CA PRO A 217 12.65 5.86 -11.57
C PRO A 217 11.57 6.36 -12.53
N LEU A 218 11.56 5.84 -13.75
CA LEU A 218 10.53 6.13 -14.74
C LEU A 218 9.22 5.39 -14.47
N ALA A 219 9.30 4.24 -13.80
CA ALA A 219 8.14 3.49 -13.32
C ALA A 219 8.45 2.74 -12.03
N VAL A 220 7.42 2.53 -11.21
CA VAL A 220 7.48 1.74 -9.98
C VAL A 220 6.48 0.60 -10.11
N GLU A 221 6.92 -0.60 -9.82
CA GLU A 221 6.06 -1.75 -9.67
C GLU A 221 5.94 -2.12 -8.21
N ILE A 222 4.71 -2.32 -7.76
CA ILE A 222 4.34 -2.63 -6.40
C ILE A 222 3.69 -4.00 -6.40
N THR A 223 4.28 -4.93 -5.68
CA THR A 223 3.70 -6.25 -5.43
C THR A 223 3.41 -6.36 -3.94
N LEU A 224 2.15 -6.57 -3.59
CA LEU A 224 1.67 -6.65 -2.22
C LEU A 224 1.07 -8.04 -1.99
N THR A 225 1.63 -8.76 -1.02
CA THR A 225 1.14 -10.08 -0.63
C THR A 225 0.45 -9.97 0.72
N VAL A 226 -0.79 -10.44 0.81
CA VAL A 226 -1.62 -10.38 2.03
C VAL A 226 -2.17 -11.76 2.39
N GLY A 227 -2.39 -12.00 3.68
CA GLY A 227 -3.09 -13.20 4.13
C GLY A 227 -4.61 -13.09 3.90
N ASP A 228 -5.23 -14.18 3.43
CA ASP A 228 -6.68 -14.38 3.54
C ASP A 228 -7.08 -14.81 4.98
N GLU A 229 -8.38 -14.92 5.27
CA GLU A 229 -8.90 -15.35 6.58
C GLU A 229 -8.41 -16.74 7.03
N ARG A 230 -7.84 -17.53 6.11
CA ARG A 230 -7.28 -18.86 6.36
C ARG A 230 -5.75 -18.85 6.34
N GLY A 231 -5.12 -17.67 6.34
CA GLY A 231 -3.68 -17.49 6.26
C GLY A 231 -3.07 -17.80 4.90
N ARG A 232 -3.86 -18.00 3.84
CA ARG A 232 -3.34 -18.28 2.50
C ARG A 232 -2.91 -16.97 1.84
N PRO A 233 -1.73 -16.93 1.22
CA PRO A 233 -1.24 -15.72 0.57
C PRO A 233 -2.03 -15.40 -0.69
N ALA A 234 -2.46 -14.15 -0.82
CA ALA A 234 -3.00 -13.57 -2.04
C ALA A 234 -2.09 -12.41 -2.48
N THR A 235 -1.62 -12.46 -3.71
CA THR A 235 -0.68 -11.47 -4.26
C THR A 235 -1.38 -10.55 -5.25
N TYR A 236 -1.12 -9.25 -5.10
CA TYR A 236 -1.66 -8.19 -5.95
C TYR A 236 -0.49 -7.38 -6.50
N ARG A 237 -0.53 -7.08 -7.80
CA ARG A 237 0.55 -6.36 -8.48
C ARG A 237 -0.01 -5.20 -9.29
N THR A 238 0.66 -4.07 -9.20
CA THR A 238 0.36 -2.87 -9.99
C THR A 238 1.66 -2.20 -10.42
N ALA A 239 1.66 -1.53 -11.56
CA ALA A 239 2.78 -0.74 -12.04
C ALA A 239 2.30 0.67 -12.35
N ILE A 240 3.12 1.66 -12.02
CA ILE A 240 2.83 3.07 -12.27
C ILE A 240 4.02 3.77 -12.89
N ASP A 241 3.76 4.50 -13.97
CA ASP A 241 4.72 5.42 -14.56
C ASP A 241 4.81 6.69 -13.70
N LEU A 242 6.04 7.19 -13.53
CA LEU A 242 6.32 8.44 -12.83
C LEU A 242 6.55 9.53 -13.88
N PRO A 243 5.50 10.30 -14.25
CA PRO A 243 5.56 11.25 -15.39
C PRO A 243 6.58 12.38 -15.19
N MET A 244 7.09 12.54 -13.97
CA MET A 244 8.02 13.61 -13.60
C MET A 244 9.48 13.20 -13.55
N ALA A 245 9.80 11.92 -13.80
CA ALA A 245 11.17 11.44 -13.93
C ALA A 245 11.77 11.71 -15.32
N ALA A 246 10.94 12.06 -16.31
CA ALA A 246 11.43 12.52 -17.61
C ALA A 246 12.09 13.90 -17.46
N PRO A 247 13.33 14.10 -17.96
CA PRO A 247 13.93 15.43 -17.98
C PRO A 247 13.01 16.36 -18.75
N ALA A 248 12.72 17.53 -18.19
CA ALA A 248 12.02 18.58 -18.90
C ALA A 248 12.73 18.77 -20.25
N ALA A 249 12.03 18.52 -21.36
CA ALA A 249 12.60 18.66 -22.69
C ALA A 249 13.37 19.99 -22.78
N PRO A 250 14.56 20.02 -23.38
CA PRO A 250 15.31 21.26 -23.51
C PRO A 250 14.38 22.29 -24.16
N ARG A 251 14.19 23.43 -23.50
CA ARG A 251 13.47 24.56 -24.11
C ARG A 251 14.12 24.79 -25.46
N LEU A 252 13.37 24.57 -26.55
CA LEU A 252 13.80 24.93 -27.89
C LEU A 252 14.30 26.37 -27.80
N ALA A 253 15.61 26.56 -28.03
CA ALA A 253 16.19 27.87 -28.15
C ALA A 253 15.38 28.62 -29.21
N ALA A 254 14.89 29.81 -28.86
CA ALA A 254 14.26 30.68 -29.83
C ALA A 254 15.22 30.84 -31.03
N PRO A 255 14.72 30.79 -32.28
CA PRO A 255 15.58 31.04 -33.42
C PRO A 255 16.22 32.42 -33.26
N PRO A 256 17.52 32.59 -33.57
CA PRO A 256 18.14 33.91 -33.53
C PRO A 256 17.33 34.84 -34.41
N GLY A 257 16.82 35.92 -33.79
CA GLY A 257 16.06 36.95 -34.47
C GLY A 257 16.84 37.44 -35.69
N GLY A 258 16.25 37.23 -36.86
CA GLY A 258 16.79 37.71 -38.13
C GLY A 258 16.86 39.23 -38.11
N ALA A 259 18.01 39.74 -38.52
CA ALA A 259 18.27 41.13 -38.77
C ALA A 259 17.23 41.76 -39.71
N ARG A 260 16.85 42.99 -39.39
CA ARG A 260 16.50 44.03 -40.37
C ARG A 260 17.10 45.35 -39.92
#